data_AF-A0A7D9EPH5-F1
#
_entry.id   AF-A0A7D9EPH5-F1
#
_cell.length_a   1.000
_cell.length_b   1.000
_cell.length_c   1.000
_cell.angle_alpha   90.00
_cell.angle_beta   90.00
_cell.angle_gamma   90.00
#
_symmetry.space_group_name_H-M   'P 1'
#
loop_
_entity.id
_entity.type
_entity.pdbx_description
1 polymer ?
#
loop_
_entity_poly.entity_id
_entity_poly.type
_entity_poly.pdbx_seq_one_letter_code
_entity_poly.pdbx_strand_id
1 'polypeptide(L)'
;SSGGLLESGSTSTEPRNRKQVYNARSNTRTDSGEKDEIFQLLTQLKDDYAGEGGFVQEVKFGKTPEVVVSFEQQLDDLVRFCCNPKQFSVLGIDPTFSLGKFFVTVTTYKHLMLRKKSTNTHPVFIGPCFIHMQQETQTYYSFLSCLRGKKDALRDLKAYGSDGEVSLLNALIAAFPDAIGLRCFIHMKDNIENHLQNKLHVKAEVKSVIIHDIFGHVVGDTKEKWNRIAPGFHVWFLRQKAEVFKKSMIAPIREAAQLGSPPKNYTDNANESANFVLKDWVDFSKNDIPTFIAELRSFTQQNLAEAERAVYGAGEFCLAEDFKHLEACKNRNMLNILVDPAEWHGWEKDQREAHLKKFRKATIQSARIQAEVVPHDTASVPSASHDQQNLPCPLAVGFRDAGIPGIPEATLCGIWSKAEAIISKSSAIVNAPGNLDSKLVESKSGKRPHFVTKEKSGRFTCDDGCKMWMSTRICAHTVAVAHTMNLLLSFVDWRKKSKGTSVRLTGMILSDTPKGAGKKGGKPKKKYGQSTERNIAVQNYASPFDDRPVPSTSSPFENSRFFLKWVSRRISVCQGKCQRPMRNEEGRIYPPPYDICLARKERRSYNSPADGTTKLGKEGDCHYHLKKILRW
;
A
#
# COMPACT_ATOMS: atom_id res chain seq x y z
N SER A 1 24.99 4.91 -16.37
CA SER A 1 24.35 4.62 -17.66
C SER A 1 24.05 3.14 -17.69
N SER A 2 22.86 2.77 -17.23
CA SER A 2 22.42 1.37 -17.11
C SER A 2 21.49 1.11 -18.29
N GLY A 3 21.90 0.22 -19.21
CA GLY A 3 21.22 -0.03 -20.48
C GLY A 3 19.71 -0.27 -20.32
N GLY A 4 18.92 0.68 -20.82
CA GLY A 4 17.47 0.54 -20.97
C GLY A 4 17.10 -0.12 -22.29
N LEU A 5 15.81 -0.39 -22.49
CA LEU A 5 15.24 -0.97 -23.73
C LEU A 5 15.65 -0.19 -25.01
N LEU A 6 15.84 1.12 -24.86
CA LEU A 6 16.23 2.04 -25.91
C LEU A 6 17.71 1.94 -26.30
N GLU A 7 18.55 1.36 -25.44
CA GLU A 7 20.01 1.29 -25.59
C GLU A 7 20.50 -0.16 -25.74
N SER A 8 19.60 -1.16 -25.74
CA SER A 8 19.94 -2.57 -25.89
C SER A 8 20.28 -2.92 -27.34
N GLY A 9 21.45 -3.56 -27.54
CA GLY A 9 21.88 -4.10 -28.83
C GLY A 9 21.35 -5.50 -29.12
N SER A 10 20.80 -6.18 -28.10
CA SER A 10 20.14 -7.48 -28.24
C SER A 10 19.27 -7.82 -27.02
N THR A 11 18.34 -8.76 -27.19
CA THR A 11 17.49 -9.24 -26.09
C THR A 11 18.29 -9.88 -24.94
N SER A 12 19.54 -10.29 -25.16
CA SER A 12 20.42 -10.90 -24.12
C SER A 12 21.07 -9.88 -23.20
N THR A 13 21.14 -8.63 -23.63
CA THR A 13 21.68 -7.52 -22.83
C THR A 13 20.64 -6.86 -21.92
N GLU A 14 19.36 -7.19 -22.11
CA GLU A 14 18.27 -6.65 -21.31
C GLU A 14 18.13 -7.39 -19.97
N PRO A 15 17.82 -6.70 -18.86
CA PRO A 15 17.64 -7.36 -17.56
C PRO A 15 16.42 -8.29 -17.59
N ARG A 16 16.66 -9.60 -17.39
CA ARG A 16 15.62 -10.65 -17.44
C ARG A 16 15.25 -11.22 -16.08
N ASN A 17 16.07 -11.01 -15.05
CA ASN A 17 15.84 -11.60 -13.73
C ASN A 17 16.22 -10.65 -12.58
N ARG A 18 15.46 -10.74 -11.48
CA ARG A 18 15.62 -10.00 -10.21
C ARG A 18 17.07 -9.95 -9.71
N LYS A 19 17.83 -11.06 -9.84
CA LYS A 19 19.25 -11.11 -9.46
C LYS A 19 20.15 -10.22 -10.32
N GLN A 20 19.90 -10.11 -11.63
CA GLN A 20 20.70 -9.26 -12.53
C GLN A 20 20.49 -7.78 -12.19
N VAL A 21 19.26 -7.42 -11.81
CA VAL A 21 18.89 -6.08 -11.36
C VAL A 21 19.53 -5.78 -9.99
N TYR A 22 19.46 -6.70 -9.03
CA TYR A 22 20.10 -6.55 -7.72
C TYR A 22 21.62 -6.37 -7.83
N ASN A 23 22.28 -7.13 -8.70
CA ASN A 23 23.73 -7.04 -8.93
C ASN A 23 24.15 -5.73 -9.64
N ALA A 24 23.30 -5.18 -10.53
CA ALA A 24 23.54 -3.86 -11.12
C ALA A 24 23.42 -2.73 -10.07
N ARG A 25 22.54 -2.91 -9.06
CA ARG A 25 22.32 -1.95 -7.97
C ARG A 25 23.37 -1.98 -6.87
N SER A 26 24.00 -3.13 -6.60
CA SER A 26 25.06 -3.21 -5.58
C SER A 26 26.25 -2.31 -5.90
N ASN A 27 26.46 -1.98 -7.18
CA ASN A 27 27.54 -1.11 -7.63
C ASN A 27 27.25 0.39 -7.50
N THR A 28 26.03 0.79 -7.11
CA THR A 28 25.60 2.20 -7.02
C THR A 28 25.20 2.66 -5.61
N ARG A 29 25.46 1.87 -4.57
CA ARG A 29 25.18 2.30 -3.18
C ARG A 29 26.23 3.32 -2.74
N THR A 30 25.97 4.60 -2.95
CA THR A 30 26.65 5.68 -2.25
C THR A 30 26.21 5.74 -0.80
N ASP A 31 27.20 5.96 0.07
CA ASP A 31 27.16 6.01 1.52
C ASP A 31 26.01 6.89 2.06
N SER A 32 25.07 6.29 2.80
CA SER A 32 23.95 7.01 3.40
C SER A 32 24.33 7.50 4.79
N GLY A 33 24.93 8.70 4.84
CA GLY A 33 24.97 9.47 6.08
C GLY A 33 23.55 9.62 6.66
N GLU A 34 23.45 9.66 7.98
CA GLU A 34 22.25 9.69 8.82
C GLU A 34 21.32 10.90 8.49
N LYS A 35 20.63 10.86 7.35
CA LYS A 35 19.69 11.91 6.90
C LYS A 35 18.27 11.56 7.30
N ASP A 36 17.52 12.56 7.78
CA ASP A 36 16.13 12.45 8.19
C ASP A 36 15.19 11.94 7.06
N GLU A 37 14.41 10.88 7.33
CA GLU A 37 13.58 10.18 6.32
C GLU A 37 12.63 11.12 5.57
N ILE A 38 12.03 12.07 6.28
CA ILE A 38 11.07 13.01 5.68
C ILE A 38 11.77 14.07 4.84
N PHE A 39 12.94 14.54 5.28
CA PHE A 39 13.77 15.40 4.46
C PHE A 39 14.17 14.72 3.15
N GLN A 40 14.48 13.41 3.19
CA GLN A 40 14.74 12.63 1.98
C GLN A 40 13.51 12.56 1.06
N LEU A 41 12.31 12.30 1.60
CA LEU A 41 11.07 12.29 0.81
C LEU A 41 10.77 13.64 0.14
N LEU A 42 10.94 14.74 0.86
CA LEU A 42 10.74 16.09 0.33
C LEU A 42 11.76 16.44 -0.76
N THR A 43 13.01 16.01 -0.59
CA THR A 43 14.05 16.16 -1.61
C THR A 43 13.71 15.34 -2.84
N GLN A 44 13.35 14.07 -2.66
CA GLN A 44 12.93 13.18 -3.74
C GLN A 44 11.70 13.71 -4.49
N LEU A 45 10.72 14.27 -3.77
CA LEU A 45 9.56 14.92 -4.37
C LEU A 45 9.98 16.12 -5.22
N LYS A 46 10.88 16.96 -4.71
CA LYS A 46 11.40 18.13 -5.44
C LYS A 46 12.14 17.70 -6.70
N ASP A 47 12.98 16.68 -6.61
CA ASP A 47 13.73 16.14 -7.75
C ASP A 47 12.78 15.50 -8.77
N ASP A 48 11.76 14.77 -8.32
CA ASP A 48 10.73 14.17 -9.17
C ASP A 48 9.83 15.22 -9.85
N TYR A 49 9.57 16.37 -9.22
CA TYR A 49 8.89 17.51 -9.86
C TYR A 49 9.78 18.27 -10.84
N ALA A 50 11.09 18.26 -10.64
CA ALA A 50 12.06 18.93 -11.50
C ALA A 50 12.41 18.11 -12.75
N GLY A 51 12.20 16.79 -12.73
CA GLY A 51 12.42 15.89 -13.87
C GLY A 51 11.12 15.54 -14.62
N GLU A 52 11.22 15.28 -15.92
CA GLU A 52 10.14 14.61 -16.66
C GLU A 52 9.99 13.16 -16.14
N GLY A 53 8.79 12.77 -15.70
CA GLY A 53 8.49 11.38 -15.31
C GLY A 53 8.66 11.03 -13.83
N GLY A 54 8.49 11.99 -12.91
CA GLY A 54 8.49 11.77 -11.46
C GLY A 54 7.56 10.63 -11.01
N PHE A 55 8.00 9.85 -10.01
CA PHE A 55 7.26 8.70 -9.48
C PHE A 55 6.47 9.06 -8.22
N VAL A 56 6.98 9.97 -7.39
CA VAL A 56 6.26 10.48 -6.21
C VAL A 56 5.34 11.61 -6.68
N GLN A 57 4.04 11.36 -6.64
CA GLN A 57 3.02 12.25 -7.19
C GLN A 57 2.54 13.30 -6.19
N GLU A 58 2.47 12.93 -4.92
CA GLU A 58 2.00 13.78 -3.84
C GLU A 58 2.58 13.31 -2.51
N VAL A 59 2.99 14.26 -1.66
CA VAL A 59 3.32 14.01 -0.26
C VAL A 59 2.52 14.99 0.58
N LYS A 60 1.63 14.45 1.43
CA LYS A 60 0.83 15.23 2.38
C LYS A 60 1.29 14.97 3.80
N PHE A 61 1.44 16.06 4.55
CA PHE A 61 1.73 16.02 5.98
C PHE A 61 0.52 16.58 6.74
N GLY A 62 -0.49 15.72 6.90
CA GLY A 62 -1.63 15.97 7.78
C GLY A 62 -1.30 15.57 9.22
N LYS A 63 -2.20 14.81 9.87
CA LYS A 63 -1.89 14.14 11.14
C LYS A 63 -0.82 13.07 10.97
N THR A 64 -0.77 12.43 9.81
CA THR A 64 0.23 11.42 9.46
C THR A 64 0.72 11.64 8.04
N PRO A 65 1.93 11.16 7.68
CA PRO A 65 2.41 11.24 6.31
C PRO A 65 1.58 10.34 5.40
N GLU A 66 1.22 10.89 4.25
CA GLU A 66 0.49 10.26 3.16
C GLU A 66 1.29 10.49 1.87
N VAL A 67 1.60 9.42 1.14
CA VAL A 67 2.38 9.50 -0.09
C VAL A 67 1.69 8.75 -1.21
N VAL A 68 1.42 9.45 -2.31
CA VAL A 68 0.91 8.86 -3.55
C VAL A 68 2.07 8.68 -4.51
N VAL A 69 2.23 7.47 -5.03
CA VAL A 69 3.29 7.14 -5.99
C VAL A 69 2.71 6.47 -7.23
N SER A 70 3.15 6.94 -8.40
CA SER A 70 2.75 6.45 -9.71
C SER A 70 3.66 7.04 -10.77
N PHE A 71 3.93 6.28 -11.83
CA PHE A 71 4.34 6.89 -13.11
C PHE A 71 3.11 7.43 -13.85
N GLU A 72 3.36 8.39 -14.74
CA GLU A 72 2.33 8.94 -15.61
C GLU A 72 1.67 7.86 -16.47
N GLN A 73 2.46 6.91 -17.00
CA GLN A 73 1.94 5.81 -17.80
C GLN A 73 0.92 4.96 -17.03
N GLN A 74 1.07 4.75 -15.72
CA GLN A 74 0.10 4.00 -14.93
C GLN A 74 -1.23 4.75 -14.81
N LEU A 75 -1.19 6.09 -14.69
CA LEU A 75 -2.39 6.92 -14.68
C LEU A 75 -3.08 6.91 -16.05
N ASP A 76 -2.31 7.01 -17.14
CA ASP A 76 -2.81 6.88 -18.50
C ASP A 76 -3.43 5.50 -18.75
N ASP A 77 -2.80 4.43 -18.25
CA ASP A 77 -3.32 3.07 -18.37
C ASP A 77 -4.62 2.88 -17.59
N LEU A 78 -4.79 3.51 -16.42
CA LEU A 78 -6.09 3.52 -15.73
C LEU A 78 -7.16 4.22 -16.58
N VAL A 79 -6.85 5.34 -17.23
CA VAL A 79 -7.80 6.00 -18.14
C VAL A 79 -8.14 5.09 -19.32
N ARG A 80 -7.13 4.54 -19.98
CA ARG A 80 -7.28 3.70 -21.18
C ARG A 80 -8.05 2.41 -20.89
N PHE A 81 -7.74 1.76 -19.78
CA PHE A 81 -8.21 0.41 -19.50
C PHE A 81 -9.34 0.36 -18.48
N CYS A 82 -9.53 1.35 -17.60
CA CYS A 82 -10.59 1.31 -16.58
C CYS A 82 -11.73 2.29 -16.84
N CYS A 83 -11.56 3.28 -17.73
CA CYS A 83 -12.57 4.32 -17.99
C CYS A 83 -13.21 4.21 -19.39
N ASN A 84 -12.80 3.23 -20.21
CA ASN A 84 -13.39 3.03 -21.53
C ASN A 84 -14.80 2.42 -21.41
N PRO A 85 -15.84 3.01 -22.02
CA PRO A 85 -17.22 2.54 -21.86
C PRO A 85 -17.53 1.22 -22.58
N LYS A 86 -16.73 0.83 -23.58
CA LYS A 86 -16.96 -0.39 -24.37
C LYS A 86 -16.20 -1.59 -23.84
N GLN A 87 -14.95 -1.41 -23.46
CA GLN A 87 -14.12 -2.49 -22.93
C GLN A 87 -13.26 -1.97 -21.80
N PHE A 88 -13.44 -2.51 -20.60
CA PHE A 88 -12.70 -2.06 -19.43
C PHE A 88 -12.27 -3.20 -18.50
N SER A 89 -11.22 -2.92 -17.74
CA SER A 89 -10.76 -3.67 -16.59
C SER A 89 -11.39 -3.09 -15.33
N VAL A 90 -11.81 -3.98 -14.44
CA VAL A 90 -12.08 -3.62 -13.05
C VAL A 90 -10.78 -3.10 -12.41
N LEU A 91 -10.85 -1.95 -11.73
CA LEU A 91 -9.78 -1.45 -10.88
C LEU A 91 -9.84 -2.16 -9.53
N GLY A 92 -8.92 -3.11 -9.30
CA GLY A 92 -8.82 -3.79 -8.02
C GLY A 92 -8.08 -2.92 -7.02
N ILE A 93 -8.56 -2.77 -5.78
CA ILE A 93 -7.94 -1.91 -4.77
C ILE A 93 -7.91 -2.64 -3.43
N ASP A 94 -6.72 -2.84 -2.89
CA ASP A 94 -6.53 -3.61 -1.66
C ASP A 94 -5.41 -3.02 -0.78
N PRO A 95 -5.67 -2.77 0.52
CA PRO A 95 -4.64 -2.39 1.48
C PRO A 95 -3.80 -3.59 1.91
N THR A 96 -2.50 -3.49 1.65
CA THR A 96 -1.51 -4.47 2.08
C THR A 96 -0.67 -3.98 3.26
N PHE A 97 -0.21 -4.94 4.06
CA PHE A 97 0.47 -4.73 5.34
C PHE A 97 1.82 -5.46 5.40
N SER A 98 2.61 -5.17 6.43
CA SER A 98 3.94 -5.75 6.69
C SER A 98 5.06 -5.35 5.71
N LEU A 99 4.92 -4.24 4.98
CA LEU A 99 5.99 -3.68 4.14
C LEU A 99 6.87 -2.64 4.87
N GLY A 100 6.41 -2.20 6.05
CA GLY A 100 7.07 -1.20 6.88
C GLY A 100 6.24 -0.90 8.12
N LYS A 101 6.47 0.26 8.75
CA LYS A 101 5.59 0.81 9.81
C LYS A 101 4.44 1.65 9.23
N PHE A 102 3.96 1.26 8.06
CA PHE A 102 2.92 1.93 7.27
C PHE A 102 2.10 0.89 6.51
N PHE A 103 0.91 1.28 6.09
CA PHE A 103 0.08 0.54 5.15
C PHE A 103 0.43 0.97 3.72
N VAL A 104 0.20 0.06 2.78
CA VAL A 104 0.31 0.37 1.35
C VAL A 104 -0.98 -0.09 0.68
N THR A 105 -1.79 0.83 0.20
CA THR A 105 -2.93 0.49 -0.66
C THR A 105 -2.47 0.40 -2.10
N VAL A 106 -2.59 -0.80 -2.64
CA VAL A 106 -2.16 -1.14 -4.00
C VAL A 106 -3.38 -1.19 -4.89
N THR A 107 -3.29 -0.51 -6.03
CA THR A 107 -4.28 -0.65 -7.10
C THR A 107 -3.77 -1.62 -8.17
N THR A 108 -4.67 -2.33 -8.83
CA THR A 108 -4.34 -3.23 -9.93
C THR A 108 -5.35 -3.12 -11.06
N TYR A 109 -4.88 -3.39 -12.28
CA TYR A 109 -5.73 -3.41 -13.48
C TYR A 109 -5.21 -4.47 -14.46
N LYS A 110 -6.06 -4.94 -15.37
CA LYS A 110 -5.67 -5.80 -16.49
C LYS A 110 -5.22 -4.94 -17.66
N HIS A 111 -4.04 -5.22 -18.20
CA HIS A 111 -3.55 -4.55 -19.39
C HIS A 111 -4.23 -5.14 -20.64
N LEU A 112 -5.28 -4.47 -21.12
CA LEU A 112 -6.20 -5.02 -22.13
C LEU A 112 -5.60 -5.21 -23.52
N MET A 113 -4.48 -4.55 -23.81
CA MET A 113 -3.76 -4.72 -25.09
C MET A 113 -2.79 -5.90 -25.11
N LEU A 114 -2.58 -6.55 -23.96
CA LEU A 114 -1.58 -7.61 -23.83
C LEU A 114 -2.25 -8.93 -23.49
N ARG A 115 -1.60 -10.03 -23.86
CA ARG A 115 -1.92 -11.38 -23.39
C ARG A 115 -0.65 -12.07 -22.89
N LYS A 116 -0.79 -12.85 -21.82
CA LYS A 116 0.26 -13.76 -21.36
C LYS A 116 0.41 -14.88 -22.38
N LYS A 117 1.64 -15.13 -22.86
CA LYS A 117 1.92 -16.23 -23.79
C LYS A 117 1.53 -17.61 -23.23
N SER A 118 1.66 -17.79 -21.91
CA SER A 118 1.38 -19.07 -21.23
C SER A 118 -0.11 -19.38 -21.03
N THR A 119 -0.95 -18.37 -20.78
CA THR A 119 -2.36 -18.58 -20.40
C THR A 119 -3.36 -17.93 -21.34
N ASN A 120 -2.90 -17.13 -22.31
CA ASN A 120 -3.72 -16.35 -23.22
C ASN A 120 -4.71 -15.37 -22.53
N THR A 121 -4.41 -14.99 -21.28
CA THR A 121 -5.19 -14.03 -20.49
C THR A 121 -4.52 -12.68 -20.41
N HIS A 122 -5.28 -11.59 -20.24
CA HIS A 122 -4.71 -10.28 -19.96
C HIS A 122 -3.87 -10.29 -18.66
N PRO A 123 -2.62 -9.79 -18.68
CA PRO A 123 -1.81 -9.69 -17.49
C PRO A 123 -2.33 -8.61 -16.55
N VAL A 124 -2.14 -8.82 -15.24
CA VAL A 124 -2.49 -7.86 -14.19
C VAL A 124 -1.26 -7.03 -13.86
N PHE A 125 -1.42 -5.71 -13.87
CA PHE A 125 -0.39 -4.72 -13.57
C PHE A 125 -0.73 -4.01 -12.26
N ILE A 126 0.31 -3.58 -11.54
CA ILE A 126 0.17 -2.66 -10.42
C ILE A 126 -0.04 -1.25 -10.98
N GLY A 127 -1.07 -0.55 -10.49
CA GLY A 127 -1.35 0.85 -10.76
C GLY A 127 -0.73 1.79 -9.71
N PRO A 128 -1.25 3.01 -9.58
CA PRO A 128 -0.89 3.93 -8.51
C PRO A 128 -0.98 3.28 -7.13
N CYS A 129 -0.02 3.57 -6.26
CA CYS A 129 0.03 3.07 -4.89
C CYS A 129 -0.05 4.20 -3.88
N PHE A 130 -0.59 3.90 -2.71
CA PHE A 130 -0.76 4.85 -1.62
C PHE A 130 -0.11 4.35 -0.35
N ILE A 131 0.89 5.07 0.14
CA ILE A 131 1.58 4.78 1.40
C ILE A 131 0.98 5.68 2.48
N HIS A 132 0.44 5.06 3.54
CA HIS A 132 -0.31 5.79 4.57
C HIS A 132 -0.22 5.11 5.94
N MET A 133 -0.64 5.83 6.98
CA MET A 133 -0.58 5.34 8.36
C MET A 133 -1.95 4.98 8.95
N GLN A 134 -3.04 5.29 8.24
CA GLN A 134 -4.41 5.27 8.76
C GLN A 134 -5.38 4.63 7.75
N GLN A 135 -6.19 3.69 8.23
CA GLN A 135 -7.20 2.99 7.43
C GLN A 135 -8.59 3.64 7.56
N GLU A 136 -8.64 4.96 7.43
CA GLU A 136 -9.86 5.76 7.57
C GLU A 136 -10.45 6.12 6.20
N THR A 137 -11.78 6.29 6.14
CA THR A 137 -12.49 6.70 4.91
C THR A 137 -11.87 7.95 4.30
N GLN A 138 -11.53 8.95 5.12
CA GLN A 138 -10.97 10.21 4.66
C GLN A 138 -9.57 10.03 4.04
N THR A 139 -8.75 9.15 4.61
CA THR A 139 -7.41 8.83 4.12
C THR A 139 -7.48 8.18 2.74
N TYR A 140 -8.36 7.20 2.55
CA TYR A 140 -8.59 6.61 1.22
C TYR A 140 -9.21 7.61 0.23
N TYR A 141 -10.16 8.43 0.68
CA TYR A 141 -10.80 9.42 -0.19
C TYR A 141 -9.80 10.49 -0.67
N SER A 142 -8.85 10.90 0.17
CA SER A 142 -7.73 11.78 -0.20
C SER A 142 -6.90 11.19 -1.34
N PHE A 143 -6.56 9.91 -1.25
CA PHE A 143 -5.85 9.19 -2.31
C PHE A 143 -6.65 9.15 -3.62
N LEU A 144 -7.90 8.72 -3.58
CA LEU A 144 -8.74 8.64 -4.79
C LEU A 144 -9.00 10.01 -5.42
N SER A 145 -9.13 11.05 -4.59
CA SER A 145 -9.26 12.43 -5.05
C SER A 145 -7.97 12.94 -5.70
N CYS A 146 -6.80 12.56 -5.17
CA CYS A 146 -5.51 12.85 -5.80
C CYS A 146 -5.46 12.24 -7.22
N LEU A 147 -5.87 10.98 -7.40
CA LEU A 147 -5.87 10.34 -8.72
C LEU A 147 -6.77 11.10 -9.71
N ARG A 148 -7.99 11.45 -9.31
CA ARG A 148 -8.92 12.25 -10.13
C ARG A 148 -8.38 13.64 -10.45
N GLY A 149 -7.68 14.27 -9.50
CA GLY A 149 -7.03 15.55 -9.71
C GLY A 149 -5.86 15.47 -10.70
N LYS A 150 -5.16 14.34 -10.77
CA LYS A 150 -4.07 14.11 -11.72
C LYS A 150 -4.59 13.76 -13.13
N LYS A 151 -5.69 13.03 -13.23
CA LYS A 151 -6.35 12.68 -14.50
C LYS A 151 -7.87 12.81 -14.34
N ASP A 152 -8.43 13.87 -14.93
CA ASP A 152 -9.86 14.16 -14.81
C ASP A 152 -10.75 13.04 -15.37
N ALA A 153 -10.31 12.39 -16.46
CA ALA A 153 -10.99 11.24 -17.07
C ALA A 153 -11.16 10.03 -16.13
N LEU A 154 -10.42 9.95 -15.01
CA LEU A 154 -10.62 8.91 -14.00
C LEU A 154 -11.96 9.07 -13.26
N ARG A 155 -12.63 10.22 -13.36
CA ARG A 155 -14.02 10.38 -12.89
C ARG A 155 -14.96 9.37 -13.54
N ASP A 156 -14.67 8.97 -14.78
CA ASP A 156 -15.47 8.02 -15.57
C ASP A 156 -15.10 6.56 -15.35
N LEU A 157 -14.45 6.22 -14.22
CA LEU A 157 -14.12 4.86 -13.84
C LEU A 157 -15.36 3.95 -13.96
N LYS A 158 -15.24 2.84 -14.70
CA LYS A 158 -16.40 1.98 -14.98
C LYS A 158 -16.69 0.97 -13.89
N ALA A 159 -15.65 0.40 -13.27
CA ALA A 159 -15.81 -0.55 -12.19
C ALA A 159 -14.60 -0.59 -11.25
N TYR A 160 -14.85 -0.87 -9.98
CA TYR A 160 -13.82 -1.14 -8.99
C TYR A 160 -14.14 -2.42 -8.21
N GLY A 161 -13.12 -3.03 -7.61
CA GLY A 161 -13.27 -4.22 -6.78
C GLY A 161 -12.40 -4.16 -5.53
N SER A 162 -12.91 -4.72 -4.43
CA SER A 162 -12.23 -4.74 -3.12
C SER A 162 -12.64 -5.97 -2.29
N ASP A 163 -11.80 -6.36 -1.34
CA ASP A 163 -12.11 -7.34 -0.28
C ASP A 163 -13.31 -6.92 0.59
N GLY A 164 -13.55 -5.61 0.66
CA GLY A 164 -14.70 -5.00 1.28
C GLY A 164 -14.50 -4.41 2.66
N GLU A 165 -13.30 -3.94 2.97
CA GLU A 165 -13.05 -3.00 4.06
C GLU A 165 -14.02 -1.80 3.98
N VAL A 166 -14.76 -1.53 5.06
CA VAL A 166 -15.85 -0.55 5.08
C VAL A 166 -15.37 0.88 4.79
N SER A 167 -14.26 1.30 5.38
CA SER A 167 -13.67 2.63 5.17
C SER A 167 -13.25 2.83 3.71
N LEU A 168 -12.61 1.82 3.11
CA LEU A 168 -12.23 1.85 1.70
C LEU A 168 -13.46 1.91 0.78
N LEU A 169 -14.48 1.10 1.04
CA LEU A 169 -15.72 1.11 0.25
C LEU A 169 -16.44 2.46 0.32
N ASN A 170 -16.54 3.06 1.51
CA ASN A 170 -17.16 4.36 1.67
C ASN A 170 -16.41 5.43 0.86
N ALA A 171 -15.07 5.37 0.85
CA ALA A 171 -14.26 6.28 0.05
C ALA A 171 -14.45 6.07 -1.45
N LEU A 172 -14.54 4.82 -1.90
CA LEU A 172 -14.77 4.48 -3.30
C LEU A 172 -16.13 4.95 -3.79
N ILE A 173 -17.19 4.72 -3.01
CA ILE A 173 -18.54 5.20 -3.32
C ILE A 173 -18.57 6.73 -3.42
N ALA A 174 -17.88 7.43 -2.52
CA ALA A 174 -17.81 8.89 -2.55
C ALA A 174 -16.98 9.42 -3.74
N ALA A 175 -15.89 8.73 -4.10
CA ALA A 175 -14.99 9.18 -5.16
C ALA A 175 -15.48 8.84 -6.58
N PHE A 176 -16.17 7.70 -6.73
CA PHE A 176 -16.65 7.16 -8.00
C PHE A 176 -18.11 6.67 -7.85
N PRO A 177 -19.07 7.59 -7.68
CA PRO A 177 -20.47 7.24 -7.41
C PRO A 177 -21.13 6.45 -8.55
N ASP A 178 -20.69 6.68 -9.79
CA ASP A 178 -21.26 6.05 -11.00
C ASP A 178 -20.56 4.73 -11.38
N ALA A 179 -19.46 4.38 -10.70
CA ALA A 179 -18.71 3.16 -10.97
C ALA A 179 -19.40 1.93 -10.38
N ILE A 180 -19.33 0.81 -11.10
CA ILE A 180 -19.83 -0.48 -10.59
C ILE A 180 -18.88 -0.98 -9.48
N GLY A 181 -19.38 -1.03 -8.25
CA GLY A 181 -18.64 -1.58 -7.11
C GLY A 181 -18.79 -3.08 -6.99
N LEU A 182 -17.70 -3.82 -7.03
CA LEU A 182 -17.66 -5.28 -6.88
C LEU A 182 -17.09 -5.71 -5.52
N ARG A 183 -17.60 -6.83 -5.00
CA ARG A 183 -17.13 -7.46 -3.76
C ARG A 183 -16.53 -8.83 -4.05
N CYS A 184 -15.41 -9.14 -3.40
CA CYS A 184 -14.78 -10.45 -3.53
C CYS A 184 -15.71 -11.58 -3.05
N PHE A 185 -15.97 -12.54 -3.93
CA PHE A 185 -16.81 -13.70 -3.64
C PHE A 185 -16.26 -14.57 -2.53
N ILE A 186 -14.94 -14.79 -2.51
CA ILE A 186 -14.27 -15.63 -1.51
C ILE A 186 -14.44 -15.01 -0.13
N HIS A 187 -14.13 -13.72 0.02
CA HIS A 187 -14.28 -13.00 1.28
C HIS A 187 -15.73 -12.91 1.74
N MET A 188 -16.70 -12.75 0.83
CA MET A 188 -18.11 -12.76 1.19
C MET A 188 -18.57 -14.13 1.69
N LYS A 189 -18.20 -15.19 0.97
CA LYS A 189 -18.52 -16.57 1.34
C LYS A 189 -17.94 -16.89 2.72
N ASP A 190 -16.66 -16.58 2.95
CA ASP A 190 -16.00 -16.77 4.24
C ASP A 190 -16.70 -16.00 5.35
N ASN A 191 -17.17 -14.78 5.09
CA ASN A 191 -17.90 -13.99 6.07
C ASN A 191 -19.23 -14.65 6.49
N ILE A 192 -19.99 -15.17 5.53
CA ILE A 192 -21.25 -15.88 5.78
C ILE A 192 -21.00 -17.20 6.49
N GLU A 193 -20.01 -17.99 6.05
CA GLU A 193 -19.61 -19.23 6.71
C GLU A 193 -19.21 -19.00 8.16
N ASN A 194 -18.42 -17.94 8.43
CA ASN A 194 -18.02 -17.58 9.78
C ASN A 194 -19.22 -17.16 10.65
N HIS A 195 -20.23 -16.50 10.10
CA HIS A 195 -21.45 -16.16 10.84
C HIS A 195 -22.25 -17.41 11.18
N LEU A 196 -22.50 -18.27 10.20
CA LEU A 196 -23.19 -19.55 10.37
C LEU A 196 -22.49 -20.40 11.45
N GLN A 197 -21.17 -20.54 11.36
CA GLN A 197 -20.41 -21.39 12.27
C GLN A 197 -20.20 -20.79 13.66
N ASN A 198 -19.83 -19.51 13.78
CA ASN A 198 -19.40 -18.94 15.05
C ASN A 198 -20.47 -18.12 15.77
N LYS A 199 -21.57 -17.76 15.10
CA LYS A 199 -22.68 -17.02 15.70
C LYS A 199 -23.92 -17.89 15.85
N LEU A 200 -24.29 -18.61 14.80
CA LEU A 200 -25.46 -19.48 14.81
C LEU A 200 -25.15 -20.93 15.19
N HIS A 201 -23.86 -21.30 15.27
CA HIS A 201 -23.39 -22.64 15.67
C HIS A 201 -24.03 -23.77 14.86
N VAL A 202 -24.32 -23.53 13.57
CA VAL A 202 -24.93 -24.55 12.71
C VAL A 202 -23.93 -25.64 12.35
N LYS A 203 -24.44 -26.87 12.16
CA LYS A 203 -23.63 -28.02 11.74
C LYS A 203 -23.08 -27.84 10.32
N ALA A 204 -22.00 -28.54 10.00
CA ALA A 204 -21.29 -28.40 8.72
C ALA A 204 -22.16 -28.74 7.50
N GLU A 205 -23.06 -29.71 7.65
CA GLU A 205 -23.99 -30.16 6.60
C GLU A 205 -24.98 -29.04 6.27
N VAL A 206 -25.60 -28.44 7.31
CA VAL A 206 -26.52 -27.30 7.17
C VAL A 206 -25.81 -26.08 6.58
N LYS A 207 -24.60 -25.79 7.05
CA LYS A 207 -23.76 -24.71 6.50
C LYS A 207 -23.57 -24.89 5.00
N SER A 208 -23.20 -26.10 4.57
CA SER A 208 -22.95 -26.40 3.17
C SER A 208 -24.19 -26.23 2.29
N VAL A 209 -25.37 -26.63 2.80
CA VAL A 209 -26.66 -26.41 2.12
C VAL A 209 -26.94 -24.92 1.92
N ILE A 210 -26.83 -24.12 2.98
CA ILE A 210 -27.10 -22.67 2.90
C ILE A 210 -26.14 -21.96 1.95
N ILE A 211 -24.86 -22.32 2.00
CA ILE A 211 -23.85 -21.75 1.10
C ILE A 211 -24.11 -22.12 -0.36
N HIS A 212 -24.53 -23.36 -0.63
CA HIS A 212 -24.94 -23.78 -1.96
C HIS A 212 -26.20 -23.05 -2.43
N ASP A 213 -27.17 -22.81 -1.54
CA ASP A 213 -28.36 -22.03 -1.87
C ASP A 213 -28.03 -20.57 -2.27
N ILE A 214 -27.01 -19.96 -1.65
CA ILE A 214 -26.62 -18.56 -1.91
C ILE A 214 -25.72 -18.42 -3.15
N PHE A 215 -24.72 -19.29 -3.28
CA PHE A 215 -23.65 -19.16 -4.27
C PHE A 215 -23.71 -20.19 -5.40
N GLY A 216 -24.58 -21.20 -5.28
CA GLY A 216 -24.85 -22.16 -6.34
C GLY A 216 -25.83 -21.62 -7.38
N HIS A 217 -26.25 -22.49 -8.29
CA HIS A 217 -27.18 -22.17 -9.37
C HIS A 217 -28.64 -22.52 -9.00
N VAL A 218 -29.06 -22.21 -7.78
CA VAL A 218 -30.40 -22.52 -7.29
C VAL A 218 -31.30 -21.29 -7.45
N VAL A 219 -32.46 -21.47 -8.08
CA VAL A 219 -33.51 -20.45 -8.20
C VAL A 219 -34.70 -20.86 -7.35
N GLY A 220 -35.15 -20.01 -6.44
CA GLY A 220 -36.31 -20.26 -5.57
C GLY A 220 -36.29 -19.48 -4.26
N ASP A 221 -37.41 -19.49 -3.54
CA ASP A 221 -37.49 -18.91 -2.19
C ASP A 221 -36.85 -19.86 -1.17
N THR A 222 -35.84 -19.36 -0.45
CA THR A 222 -35.10 -20.11 0.57
C THR A 222 -35.51 -19.75 2.00
N LYS A 223 -36.46 -18.81 2.18
CA LYS A 223 -36.85 -18.28 3.49
C LYS A 223 -37.31 -19.35 4.46
N GLU A 224 -38.31 -20.15 4.09
CA GLU A 224 -38.86 -21.19 4.97
C GLU A 224 -37.83 -22.27 5.29
N LYS A 225 -37.07 -22.68 4.26
CA LYS A 225 -35.97 -23.65 4.39
C LYS A 225 -34.93 -23.15 5.40
N TRP A 226 -34.42 -21.93 5.21
CA TRP A 226 -33.40 -21.34 6.08
C TRP A 226 -33.91 -21.10 7.49
N ASN A 227 -35.16 -20.65 7.67
CA ASN A 227 -35.74 -20.48 9.00
C ASN A 227 -35.85 -21.81 9.77
N ARG A 228 -36.08 -22.93 9.06
CA ARG A 228 -36.13 -24.27 9.67
C ARG A 228 -34.75 -24.79 10.06
N ILE A 229 -33.76 -24.66 9.18
CA ILE A 229 -32.43 -25.29 9.36
C ILE A 229 -31.42 -24.38 10.08
N ALA A 230 -31.61 -23.06 10.03
CA ALA A 230 -30.78 -22.05 10.68
C ALA A 230 -31.64 -20.85 11.15
N PRO A 231 -32.42 -21.00 12.22
CA PRO A 231 -33.28 -19.94 12.75
C PRO A 231 -32.54 -18.61 12.93
N GLY A 232 -33.14 -17.52 12.44
CA GLY A 232 -32.56 -16.17 12.50
C GLY A 232 -31.56 -15.83 11.38
N PHE A 233 -31.06 -16.81 10.62
CA PHE A 233 -30.12 -16.56 9.52
C PHE A 233 -30.73 -15.70 8.42
N HIS A 234 -31.95 -16.02 7.97
CA HIS A 234 -32.62 -15.28 6.90
C HIS A 234 -32.81 -13.79 7.25
N VAL A 235 -33.25 -13.49 8.48
CA VAL A 235 -33.41 -12.11 8.97
C VAL A 235 -32.06 -11.38 9.01
N TRP A 236 -31.01 -12.05 9.50
CA TRP A 236 -29.66 -11.49 9.48
C TRP A 236 -29.15 -11.24 8.07
N PHE A 237 -29.33 -12.19 7.15
CA PHE A 237 -28.87 -12.10 5.77
C PHE A 237 -29.56 -10.94 5.04
N LEU A 238 -30.88 -10.81 5.18
CA LEU A 238 -31.62 -9.66 4.64
C LEU A 238 -31.09 -8.34 5.18
N ARG A 239 -30.86 -8.25 6.50
CA ARG A 239 -30.40 -7.01 7.13
C ARG A 239 -28.94 -6.65 6.79
N GLN A 240 -28.06 -7.64 6.65
CA GLN A 240 -26.61 -7.43 6.65
C GLN A 240 -25.93 -7.72 5.30
N LYS A 241 -26.59 -8.47 4.40
CA LYS A 241 -25.97 -8.98 3.17
C LYS A 241 -26.78 -8.69 1.92
N ALA A 242 -28.11 -8.70 1.98
CA ALA A 242 -28.94 -8.59 0.78
C ALA A 242 -28.61 -7.35 -0.07
N GLU A 243 -28.47 -6.17 0.53
CA GLU A 243 -28.11 -4.95 -0.21
C GLU A 243 -26.71 -5.05 -0.84
N VAL A 244 -25.76 -5.67 -0.16
CA VAL A 244 -24.41 -5.89 -0.73
C VAL A 244 -24.51 -6.82 -1.94
N PHE A 245 -25.27 -7.91 -1.85
CA PHE A 245 -25.46 -8.83 -2.97
C PHE A 245 -26.07 -8.15 -4.19
N LYS A 246 -27.19 -7.45 -3.99
CA LYS A 246 -27.92 -6.73 -5.05
C LYS A 246 -27.04 -5.72 -5.77
N LYS A 247 -26.20 -4.99 -5.03
CA LYS A 247 -25.39 -3.89 -5.59
C LYS A 247 -24.04 -4.34 -6.16
N SER A 248 -23.52 -5.51 -5.78
CA SER A 248 -22.11 -5.83 -6.04
C SER A 248 -21.77 -7.28 -6.40
N MET A 249 -22.73 -8.22 -6.39
CA MET A 249 -22.41 -9.65 -6.53
C MET A 249 -23.28 -10.42 -7.52
N ILE A 250 -24.54 -10.03 -7.71
CA ILE A 250 -25.45 -10.74 -8.61
C ILE A 250 -24.94 -10.73 -10.06
N ALA A 251 -25.38 -11.72 -10.85
CA ALA A 251 -24.91 -11.92 -12.22
C ALA A 251 -25.06 -10.65 -13.11
N PRO A 252 -26.21 -9.94 -13.13
CA PRO A 252 -26.35 -8.74 -13.97
C PRO A 252 -25.30 -7.66 -13.67
N ILE A 253 -24.96 -7.45 -12.40
CA ILE A 253 -23.93 -6.48 -12.00
C ILE A 253 -22.54 -6.92 -12.49
N ARG A 254 -22.25 -8.22 -12.44
CA ARG A 254 -20.96 -8.77 -12.91
C ARG A 254 -20.84 -8.78 -14.43
N GLU A 255 -21.94 -9.00 -15.14
CA GLU A 255 -22.02 -8.85 -16.61
C GLU A 255 -21.80 -7.40 -17.02
N ALA A 256 -22.46 -6.45 -16.33
CA ALA A 256 -22.25 -5.03 -16.52
C ALA A 256 -20.79 -4.61 -16.26
N ALA A 257 -20.12 -5.26 -15.30
CA ALA A 257 -18.69 -5.10 -15.04
C ALA A 257 -17.75 -5.91 -15.97
N GLN A 258 -18.27 -6.47 -17.06
CA GLN A 258 -17.53 -7.21 -18.10
C GLN A 258 -16.79 -8.47 -17.62
N LEU A 259 -17.37 -9.18 -16.65
CA LEU A 259 -16.82 -10.46 -16.18
C LEU A 259 -17.26 -11.67 -17.05
N GLY A 260 -17.78 -11.43 -18.25
CA GLY A 260 -18.28 -12.43 -19.20
C GLY A 260 -19.77 -12.71 -19.05
N SER A 261 -20.33 -13.56 -19.92
CA SER A 261 -21.69 -14.10 -19.83
C SER A 261 -21.68 -15.61 -20.18
N PRO A 262 -21.99 -16.52 -19.23
CA PRO A 262 -22.28 -16.23 -17.83
C PRO A 262 -21.07 -15.62 -17.11
N PRO A 263 -21.27 -14.70 -16.17
CA PRO A 263 -20.19 -13.94 -15.56
C PRO A 263 -19.37 -14.80 -14.62
N LYS A 264 -18.04 -14.61 -14.66
CA LYS A 264 -17.11 -15.13 -13.66
C LYS A 264 -17.28 -14.40 -12.33
N ASN A 265 -17.01 -15.10 -11.22
CA ASN A 265 -17.00 -14.47 -9.91
C ASN A 265 -15.85 -13.48 -9.81
N TYR A 266 -16.10 -12.29 -9.26
CA TYR A 266 -15.02 -11.38 -8.91
C TYR A 266 -14.28 -11.95 -7.69
N THR A 267 -12.97 -12.13 -7.82
CA THR A 267 -12.09 -12.50 -6.73
C THR A 267 -10.95 -11.50 -6.64
N ASP A 268 -10.48 -11.26 -5.43
CA ASP A 268 -9.37 -10.35 -5.17
C ASP A 268 -8.00 -11.01 -5.38
N ASN A 269 -7.97 -12.20 -5.99
CA ASN A 269 -6.75 -12.98 -6.21
C ASN A 269 -5.70 -12.20 -7.01
N ALA A 270 -6.14 -11.33 -7.93
CA ALA A 270 -5.25 -10.47 -8.69
C ALA A 270 -4.51 -9.49 -7.77
N ASN A 271 -5.22 -8.84 -6.84
CA ASN A 271 -4.66 -7.96 -5.83
C ASN A 271 -3.79 -8.73 -4.84
N GLU A 272 -4.25 -9.88 -4.33
CA GLU A 272 -3.46 -10.73 -3.43
C GLU A 272 -2.16 -11.21 -4.08
N SER A 273 -2.21 -11.60 -5.36
CA SER A 273 -1.04 -12.01 -6.12
C SER A 273 -0.09 -10.84 -6.36
N ALA A 274 -0.59 -9.67 -6.76
CA ALA A 274 0.23 -8.48 -6.93
C ALA A 274 0.89 -8.05 -5.60
N ASN A 275 0.14 -8.07 -4.50
CA ASN A 275 0.62 -7.81 -3.16
C ASN A 275 1.70 -8.81 -2.73
N PHE A 276 1.52 -10.09 -3.05
CA PHE A 276 2.51 -11.12 -2.78
C PHE A 276 3.79 -10.89 -3.58
N VAL A 277 3.68 -10.61 -4.89
CA VAL A 277 4.83 -10.34 -5.75
C VAL A 277 5.59 -9.10 -5.26
N LEU A 278 4.88 -8.04 -4.86
CA LEU A 278 5.50 -6.84 -4.28
C LEU A 278 6.20 -7.15 -2.95
N LYS A 279 5.59 -7.95 -2.08
CA LYS A 279 6.21 -8.38 -0.82
C LYS A 279 7.44 -9.25 -1.07
N ASP A 280 7.37 -10.17 -2.02
CA ASP A 280 8.50 -10.99 -2.42
C ASP A 280 9.63 -10.14 -2.98
N TRP A 281 9.31 -9.13 -3.80
CA TRP A 281 10.28 -8.20 -4.39
C TRP A 281 11.13 -7.49 -3.33
N VAL A 282 10.51 -7.07 -2.23
CA VAL A 282 11.20 -6.45 -1.09
C VAL A 282 11.70 -7.48 -0.07
N ASP A 283 11.80 -8.77 -0.42
CA ASP A 283 12.23 -9.87 0.45
C ASP A 283 11.43 -10.00 1.75
N PHE A 284 10.15 -9.61 1.72
CA PHE A 284 9.28 -9.51 2.90
C PHE A 284 9.91 -8.67 4.03
N SER A 285 10.87 -7.81 3.69
CA SER A 285 11.58 -6.97 4.62
C SER A 285 10.73 -5.74 4.96
N LYS A 286 10.89 -5.26 6.20
CA LYS A 286 10.30 -4.00 6.60
C LYS A 286 11.22 -2.88 6.17
N ASN A 287 10.69 -1.98 5.36
CA ASN A 287 11.41 -0.85 4.82
C ASN A 287 10.94 0.44 5.51
N ASP A 288 11.81 1.44 5.58
CA ASP A 288 11.39 2.84 5.71
C ASP A 288 10.70 3.32 4.42
N ILE A 289 10.03 4.46 4.48
CA ILE A 289 9.24 4.96 3.34
C ILE A 289 10.15 5.27 2.12
N PRO A 290 11.25 6.02 2.23
CA PRO A 290 12.14 6.28 1.08
C PRO A 290 12.65 5.01 0.39
N THR A 291 13.15 4.04 1.16
CA THR A 291 13.66 2.77 0.65
C THR A 291 12.57 2.00 -0.07
N PHE A 292 11.37 1.94 0.52
CA PHE A 292 10.22 1.29 -0.10
C PHE A 292 9.80 1.96 -1.42
N ILE A 293 9.79 3.30 -1.48
CA ILE A 293 9.48 4.04 -2.71
C ILE A 293 10.48 3.72 -3.81
N ALA A 294 11.78 3.67 -3.50
CA ALA A 294 12.81 3.32 -4.47
C ALA A 294 12.64 1.90 -5.04
N GLU A 295 12.30 0.93 -4.17
CA GLU A 295 12.00 -0.44 -4.59
C GLU A 295 10.73 -0.52 -5.44
N LEU A 296 9.65 0.14 -5.02
CA LEU A 296 8.38 0.15 -5.74
C LEU A 296 8.51 0.85 -7.11
N ARG A 297 9.29 1.94 -7.18
CA ARG A 297 9.63 2.62 -8.45
C ARG A 297 10.26 1.63 -9.42
N SER A 298 11.29 0.92 -8.96
CA SER A 298 12.04 0.00 -9.80
C SER A 298 11.22 -1.23 -10.22
N PHE A 299 10.41 -1.76 -9.31
CA PHE A 299 9.46 -2.84 -9.61
C PHE A 299 8.48 -2.41 -10.71
N THR A 300 7.95 -1.19 -10.61
CA THR A 300 6.98 -0.66 -11.57
C THR A 300 7.62 -0.41 -12.94
N GLN A 301 8.83 0.14 -12.99
CA GLN A 301 9.58 0.30 -14.24
C GLN A 301 9.78 -1.03 -14.96
N GLN A 302 10.11 -2.10 -14.22
CA GLN A 302 10.28 -3.42 -14.81
C GLN A 302 8.98 -3.96 -15.40
N ASN A 303 7.84 -3.79 -14.71
CA ASN A 303 6.54 -4.21 -15.25
C ASN A 303 6.18 -3.46 -16.53
N LEU A 304 6.40 -2.13 -16.57
CA LEU A 304 6.16 -1.33 -17.77
C LEU A 304 7.11 -1.73 -18.91
N ALA A 305 8.38 -1.96 -18.61
CA ALA A 305 9.34 -2.45 -19.60
C ALA A 305 8.90 -3.81 -20.17
N GLU A 306 8.38 -4.72 -19.33
CA GLU A 306 7.86 -6.01 -19.79
C GLU A 306 6.66 -5.87 -20.73
N ALA A 307 5.80 -4.86 -20.53
CA ALA A 307 4.75 -4.53 -21.49
C ALA A 307 5.33 -4.08 -22.84
N GLU A 308 6.37 -3.25 -22.82
CA GLU A 308 7.05 -2.76 -24.03
C GLU A 308 7.77 -3.88 -24.80
N ARG A 309 8.28 -4.91 -24.10
CA ARG A 309 8.86 -6.10 -24.74
C ARG A 309 7.91 -6.80 -25.70
N ALA A 310 6.63 -6.79 -25.38
CA ALA A 310 5.59 -7.41 -26.22
C ALA A 310 5.50 -6.77 -27.62
N VAL A 311 5.86 -5.48 -27.74
CA VAL A 311 5.77 -4.71 -28.99
C VAL A 311 6.71 -5.28 -30.06
N TYR A 312 7.83 -5.89 -29.67
CA TYR A 312 8.77 -6.54 -30.59
C TYR A 312 8.88 -8.05 -30.35
N GLY A 313 7.81 -8.65 -29.82
CA GLY A 313 7.68 -10.10 -29.68
C GLY A 313 8.51 -10.73 -28.54
N ALA A 314 9.23 -9.93 -27.74
CA ALA A 314 10.02 -10.41 -26.61
C ALA A 314 9.20 -10.51 -25.30
N GLY A 315 9.81 -11.07 -24.26
CA GLY A 315 9.20 -11.18 -22.93
C GLY A 315 8.10 -12.24 -22.81
N GLU A 316 7.39 -12.20 -21.69
CA GLU A 316 6.30 -13.12 -21.32
C GLU A 316 4.96 -12.77 -21.98
N PHE A 317 4.84 -11.56 -22.52
CA PHE A 317 3.61 -11.03 -23.09
C PHE A 317 3.70 -10.92 -24.61
N CYS A 318 2.54 -11.01 -25.27
CA CYS A 318 2.33 -10.65 -26.66
C CYS A 318 1.18 -9.63 -26.77
N LEU A 319 1.07 -8.94 -27.90
CA LEU A 319 -0.08 -8.08 -28.15
C LEU A 319 -1.34 -8.93 -28.33
N ALA A 320 -2.48 -8.43 -27.83
CA ALA A 320 -3.78 -8.99 -28.17
C ALA A 320 -4.08 -8.76 -29.66
N GLU A 321 -4.92 -9.62 -30.25
CA GLU A 321 -5.19 -9.65 -31.69
C GLU A 321 -5.51 -8.27 -32.28
N ASP A 322 -6.40 -7.52 -31.63
CA ASP A 322 -6.83 -6.19 -32.06
C ASP A 322 -5.70 -5.14 -32.07
N PHE A 323 -4.60 -5.42 -31.37
CA PHE A 323 -3.45 -4.54 -31.22
C PHE A 323 -2.19 -5.03 -31.95
N LYS A 324 -2.24 -6.16 -32.66
CA LYS A 324 -1.08 -6.67 -33.43
C LYS A 324 -0.54 -5.67 -34.45
N HIS A 325 -1.36 -4.73 -34.93
CA HIS A 325 -0.91 -3.66 -35.82
C HIS A 325 0.15 -2.71 -35.20
N LEU A 326 0.35 -2.77 -33.88
CA LEU A 326 1.38 -2.06 -33.14
C LEU A 326 2.66 -2.89 -32.96
N GLU A 327 2.70 -4.17 -33.37
CA GLU A 327 3.94 -4.93 -33.37
C GLU A 327 4.98 -4.26 -34.28
N ALA A 328 6.24 -4.26 -33.83
CA ALA A 328 7.36 -3.76 -34.62
C ALA A 328 7.68 -4.78 -35.72
N CYS A 329 7.35 -4.44 -36.97
CA CYS A 329 7.75 -5.19 -38.16
C CYS A 329 7.96 -4.23 -39.33
N LYS A 330 9.02 -4.45 -40.14
CA LYS A 330 9.29 -3.65 -41.34
C LYS A 330 8.34 -3.93 -42.52
N ASN A 331 7.72 -5.10 -42.61
CA ASN A 331 6.91 -5.52 -43.77
C ASN A 331 5.46 -5.87 -43.39
N ARG A 332 4.54 -4.92 -43.58
CA ARG A 332 3.08 -5.10 -43.36
C ARG A 332 2.36 -5.98 -44.40
N ASN A 333 3.06 -6.51 -45.40
CA ASN A 333 2.45 -7.17 -46.57
C ASN A 333 2.28 -8.69 -46.48
N MET A 334 2.49 -9.33 -45.32
CA MET A 334 2.29 -10.78 -45.21
C MET A 334 1.43 -11.17 -44.01
N LEU A 335 0.46 -12.04 -44.28
CA LEU A 335 -0.59 -12.51 -43.37
C LEU A 335 -0.11 -13.35 -42.17
N ASN A 336 1.20 -13.53 -41.97
CA ASN A 336 1.80 -14.29 -40.86
C ASN A 336 3.15 -13.68 -40.49
N ILE A 337 3.16 -12.69 -39.59
CA ILE A 337 4.40 -12.07 -39.08
C ILE A 337 4.94 -12.94 -37.95
N LEU A 338 6.00 -13.71 -38.22
CA LEU A 338 6.92 -14.13 -37.18
C LEU A 338 7.76 -12.90 -36.81
N VAL A 339 7.47 -12.28 -35.67
CA VAL A 339 8.21 -11.12 -35.19
C VAL A 339 9.64 -11.55 -34.85
N ASP A 340 10.64 -10.99 -35.53
CA ASP A 340 12.04 -11.19 -35.20
C ASP A 340 12.53 -10.02 -34.30
N PRO A 341 12.82 -10.27 -33.01
CA PRO A 341 13.41 -9.27 -32.12
C PRO A 341 14.68 -8.62 -32.68
N ALA A 342 15.41 -9.27 -33.58
CA ALA A 342 16.58 -8.70 -34.24
C ALA A 342 16.24 -7.44 -35.06
N GLU A 343 15.03 -7.33 -35.63
CA GLU A 343 14.61 -6.14 -36.37
C GLU A 343 14.50 -4.91 -35.46
N TRP A 344 13.99 -5.08 -34.24
CA TRP A 344 13.90 -4.03 -33.24
C TRP A 344 15.28 -3.50 -32.85
N HIS A 345 16.24 -4.39 -32.66
CA HIS A 345 17.61 -4.02 -32.32
C HIS A 345 18.35 -3.34 -33.48
N GLY A 346 17.84 -3.44 -34.71
CA GLY A 346 18.33 -2.69 -35.87
C GLY A 346 17.76 -1.27 -35.99
N TRP A 347 16.74 -0.90 -35.22
CA TRP A 347 16.17 0.46 -35.25
C TRP A 347 17.00 1.44 -34.43
N GLU A 348 17.02 2.70 -34.86
CA GLU A 348 17.62 3.80 -34.09
C GLU A 348 16.81 4.10 -32.82
N LYS A 349 17.45 4.72 -31.83
CA LYS A 349 16.84 5.05 -30.53
C LYS A 349 15.54 5.85 -30.68
N ASP A 350 15.54 6.85 -31.56
CA ASP A 350 14.38 7.71 -31.78
C ASP A 350 13.23 6.98 -32.49
N GLN A 351 13.55 6.03 -33.36
CA GLN A 351 12.54 5.18 -34.02
C GLN A 351 11.86 4.26 -33.00
N ARG A 352 12.65 3.64 -32.10
CA ARG A 352 12.13 2.82 -31.01
C ARG A 352 11.23 3.63 -30.09
N GLU A 353 11.70 4.79 -29.63
CA GLU A 353 10.93 5.65 -28.73
C GLU A 353 9.64 6.16 -29.39
N ALA A 354 9.69 6.57 -30.66
CA ALA A 354 8.49 6.98 -31.41
C ALA A 354 7.46 5.85 -31.51
N HIS A 355 7.92 4.61 -31.67
CA HIS A 355 7.03 3.43 -31.74
C HIS A 355 6.45 3.05 -30.38
N LEU A 356 7.27 3.06 -29.32
CA LEU A 356 6.78 2.86 -27.94
C LEU A 356 5.77 3.95 -27.56
N LYS A 357 6.00 5.20 -27.96
CA LYS A 357 5.06 6.29 -27.74
C LYS A 357 3.71 6.05 -28.42
N LYS A 358 3.69 5.42 -29.61
CA LYS A 358 2.43 4.99 -30.24
C LYS A 358 1.74 3.91 -29.40
N PHE A 359 2.47 2.90 -28.93
CA PHE A 359 1.93 1.86 -28.05
C PHE A 359 1.38 2.42 -26.73
N ARG A 360 2.13 3.30 -26.06
CA ARG A 360 1.76 3.98 -24.81
C ARG A 360 0.51 4.87 -24.96
N LYS A 361 0.31 5.45 -26.13
CA LYS A 361 -0.85 6.32 -26.44
C LYS A 361 -2.02 5.61 -27.11
N ALA A 362 -1.85 4.36 -27.55
CA ALA A 362 -2.89 3.65 -28.27
C ALA A 362 -4.13 3.46 -27.39
N THR A 363 -5.29 3.80 -27.94
CA THR A 363 -6.57 3.62 -27.24
C THR A 363 -7.26 2.35 -27.74
N ILE A 364 -8.11 1.78 -26.90
CA ILE A 364 -9.04 0.73 -27.35
C ILE A 364 -10.04 1.43 -28.29
N GLN A 365 -9.94 1.16 -29.59
CA GLN A 365 -10.74 1.84 -30.61
C GLN A 365 -12.24 1.66 -30.33
N SER A 366 -12.93 2.76 -30.05
CA SER A 366 -14.37 2.82 -30.12
C SER A 366 -14.78 2.89 -31.60
N ALA A 367 -15.42 1.83 -32.11
CA ALA A 367 -16.14 1.96 -33.38
C ALA A 367 -17.11 3.17 -33.28
N ARG A 368 -16.99 4.11 -34.22
CA ARG A 368 -17.58 5.46 -34.25
C ARG A 368 -19.04 5.54 -33.75
N ILE A 369 -19.32 6.53 -32.91
CA ILE A 369 -20.42 7.48 -33.18
C ILE A 369 -19.71 8.80 -33.45
N GLN A 370 -19.75 9.26 -34.70
CA GLN A 370 -19.40 10.63 -35.03
C GLN A 370 -20.53 11.53 -34.53
N ALA A 371 -20.24 12.40 -33.59
CA ALA A 371 -20.92 13.68 -33.48
C ALA A 371 -19.84 14.73 -33.80
N GLU A 372 -19.98 15.36 -34.95
CA GLU A 372 -19.22 16.55 -35.32
C GLU A 372 -19.42 17.63 -34.26
N VAL A 373 -18.32 18.18 -33.75
CA VAL A 373 -18.33 19.50 -33.12
C VAL A 373 -17.35 20.35 -33.91
N VAL A 374 -17.93 21.32 -34.62
CA VAL A 374 -17.31 22.36 -35.43
C VAL A 374 -16.46 23.28 -34.53
N PRO A 375 -15.28 23.76 -34.98
CA PRO A 375 -14.50 24.74 -34.24
C PRO A 375 -15.10 26.14 -34.42
N HIS A 376 -15.26 26.89 -33.33
CA HIS A 376 -15.56 28.32 -33.41
C HIS A 376 -14.50 29.14 -32.68
N ASP A 377 -14.14 30.22 -33.36
CA ASP A 377 -13.04 31.13 -33.13
C ASP A 377 -12.93 31.78 -31.75
N THR A 378 -11.69 32.15 -31.50
CA THR A 378 -11.18 33.07 -30.48
C THR A 378 -12.01 34.35 -30.33
N ALA A 379 -12.32 34.70 -29.07
CA ALA A 379 -12.39 36.08 -28.63
C ALA A 379 -11.74 36.22 -27.24
N SER A 380 -10.82 37.16 -27.18
CA SER A 380 -10.04 37.67 -26.06
C SER A 380 -10.87 38.32 -24.94
N VAL A 381 -10.21 38.51 -23.77
CA VAL A 381 -10.36 39.57 -22.73
C VAL A 381 -10.48 38.96 -21.31
N PRO A 382 -9.87 39.54 -20.25
CA PRO A 382 -8.50 40.00 -20.07
C PRO A 382 -7.79 39.25 -18.92
N SER A 383 -6.46 39.36 -18.90
CA SER A 383 -5.63 38.94 -17.77
C SER A 383 -5.97 39.73 -16.51
N ALA A 384 -6.49 39.06 -15.48
CA ALA A 384 -6.44 39.57 -14.11
C ALA A 384 -5.06 39.23 -13.55
N SER A 385 -4.16 40.22 -13.61
CA SER A 385 -2.95 40.27 -12.80
C SER A 385 -3.32 40.15 -11.32
N HIS A 386 -3.01 39.01 -10.70
CA HIS A 386 -2.83 38.99 -9.26
C HIS A 386 -1.42 39.49 -8.95
N ASP A 387 -1.28 40.81 -8.99
CA ASP A 387 -0.37 41.52 -8.09
C ASP A 387 -0.81 41.20 -6.66
N GLN A 388 -0.13 40.27 -6.00
CA GLN A 388 -0.04 40.35 -4.55
C GLN A 388 1.07 41.33 -4.22
N GLN A 389 0.60 42.58 -4.14
CA GLN A 389 1.27 43.72 -3.56
C GLN A 389 1.98 43.33 -2.26
N ASN A 390 3.19 43.85 -2.11
CA ASN A 390 3.91 43.97 -0.84
C ASN A 390 2.97 44.45 0.26
N LEU A 391 2.52 43.54 1.13
CA LEU A 391 2.06 43.93 2.46
C LEU A 391 3.32 44.18 3.32
N PRO A 392 3.36 45.25 4.12
CA PRO A 392 4.49 45.51 5.01
C PRO A 392 4.65 44.35 5.99
N CYS A 393 5.84 43.76 6.03
CA CYS A 393 6.20 42.70 6.96
C CYS A 393 6.13 43.24 8.40
N PRO A 394 5.28 42.70 9.30
CA PRO A 394 5.24 43.12 10.70
C PRO A 394 6.51 42.72 11.47
N LEU A 395 7.25 41.75 10.93
CA LEU A 395 8.52 41.27 11.47
C LEU A 395 9.69 41.99 10.79
N ALA A 396 10.70 42.41 11.56
CA ALA A 396 11.88 43.11 11.02
C ALA A 396 12.74 42.31 10.02
N VAL A 397 12.42 41.02 9.79
CA VAL A 397 13.10 40.12 8.84
C VAL A 397 12.05 39.28 8.12
N GLY A 398 12.02 39.36 6.78
CA GLY A 398 11.19 38.50 5.96
C GLY A 398 11.65 37.03 6.02
N PHE A 399 10.71 36.09 5.94
CA PHE A 399 11.06 34.65 5.99
C PHE A 399 11.98 34.22 4.84
N ARG A 400 11.91 34.91 3.69
CA ARG A 400 12.79 34.69 2.52
C ARG A 400 14.24 35.13 2.78
N ASP A 401 14.43 36.18 3.60
CA ASP A 401 15.76 36.68 3.99
C ASP A 401 16.40 35.85 5.12
N ALA A 402 15.58 35.05 5.81
CA ALA A 402 16.01 34.23 6.93
C ALA A 402 16.86 33.02 6.51
N GLY A 403 16.76 32.52 5.27
CA GLY A 403 17.69 31.57 4.62
C GLY A 403 18.37 30.53 5.53
N ILE A 404 17.61 29.79 6.35
CA ILE A 404 18.18 28.88 7.37
C ILE A 404 18.53 27.52 6.74
N PRO A 405 19.82 27.11 6.73
CA PRO A 405 20.21 25.84 6.15
C PRO A 405 19.53 24.63 6.83
N GLY A 406 18.96 23.73 6.03
CA GLY A 406 18.39 22.45 6.47
C GLY A 406 16.91 22.47 6.88
N ILE A 407 16.20 23.60 6.76
CA ILE A 407 14.75 23.69 7.02
C ILE A 407 14.03 24.04 5.71
N PRO A 408 13.00 23.29 5.28
CA PRO A 408 12.22 23.62 4.08
C PRO A 408 11.54 24.99 4.16
N GLU A 409 11.47 25.71 3.04
CA GLU A 409 10.89 27.06 2.96
C GLU A 409 9.43 27.11 3.44
N ALA A 410 8.62 26.09 3.10
CA ALA A 410 7.24 25.98 3.59
C ALA A 410 7.15 25.88 5.13
N THR A 411 8.12 25.20 5.77
CA THR A 411 8.20 25.13 7.23
C THR A 411 8.59 26.47 7.83
N LEU A 412 9.52 27.21 7.21
CA LEU A 412 9.87 28.58 7.64
C LEU A 412 8.69 29.54 7.49
N CYS A 413 7.97 29.49 6.36
CA CYS A 413 6.75 30.26 6.14
C CYS A 413 5.73 29.99 7.26
N GLY A 414 5.48 28.71 7.58
CA GLY A 414 4.56 28.34 8.67
C GLY A 414 5.03 28.78 10.07
N ILE A 415 6.34 28.85 10.32
CA ILE A 415 6.90 29.40 11.57
C ILE A 415 6.63 30.91 11.65
N TRP A 416 6.89 31.64 10.57
CA TRP A 416 6.71 33.10 10.51
C TRP A 416 5.25 33.50 10.65
N SER A 417 4.33 32.88 9.89
CA SER A 417 2.90 33.18 9.99
C SER A 417 2.35 32.88 11.40
N LYS A 418 2.86 31.84 12.06
CA LYS A 418 2.48 31.54 13.45
C LYS A 418 3.06 32.57 14.43
N ALA A 419 4.28 33.04 14.23
CA ALA A 419 4.90 34.06 15.06
C ALA A 419 4.18 35.40 14.93
N GLU A 420 3.84 35.82 13.71
CA GLU A 420 3.03 37.03 13.45
C GLU A 420 1.70 36.97 14.21
N ALA A 421 1.00 35.84 14.12
CA ALA A 421 -0.26 35.65 14.82
C ALA A 421 -0.13 35.55 16.36
N ILE A 422 1.07 35.33 16.89
CA ILE A 422 1.34 35.44 18.34
C ILE A 422 1.56 36.90 18.69
N ILE A 423 2.34 37.64 17.90
CA ILE A 423 2.69 39.04 18.15
C ILE A 423 1.46 39.95 17.99
N SER A 424 0.54 39.61 17.09
CA SER A 424 -0.70 40.34 16.88
C SER A 424 -1.67 40.29 18.07
N LYS A 425 -1.42 39.44 19.07
CA LYS A 425 -2.22 39.31 20.29
C LYS A 425 -1.46 39.92 21.47
N SER A 426 -1.98 41.01 22.03
CA SER A 426 -1.35 41.74 23.15
C SER A 426 -1.15 40.92 24.43
N SER A 427 -1.91 39.84 24.63
CA SER A 427 -1.82 38.96 25.81
C SER A 427 -1.07 37.64 25.57
N ALA A 428 -0.58 37.38 24.35
CA ALA A 428 -0.01 36.09 24.00
C ALA A 428 1.46 35.91 24.45
N ILE A 429 2.14 36.99 24.85
CA ILE A 429 3.51 36.97 25.38
C ILE A 429 3.52 37.75 26.70
N VAL A 430 3.87 37.07 27.79
CA VAL A 430 3.99 37.70 29.11
C VAL A 430 5.35 37.38 29.73
N ASN A 431 5.83 38.24 30.64
CA ASN A 431 7.05 37.97 31.38
C ASN A 431 6.88 36.72 32.25
N ALA A 432 7.91 35.87 32.28
CA ALA A 432 7.95 34.81 33.26
C ALA A 432 8.08 35.41 34.68
N PRO A 433 7.38 34.87 35.68
CA PRO A 433 7.56 35.29 37.07
C PRO A 433 9.03 35.19 37.49
N GLY A 434 9.60 36.29 37.99
CA GLY A 434 10.97 36.32 38.53
C GLY A 434 12.10 36.34 37.50
N ASN A 435 11.83 36.37 36.19
CA ASN A 435 12.89 36.47 35.17
C ASN A 435 12.47 37.32 33.97
N LEU A 436 13.10 38.48 33.81
CA LEU A 436 12.84 39.43 32.71
C LEU A 436 13.36 38.95 31.35
N ASP A 437 14.34 38.04 31.33
CA ASP A 437 14.90 37.41 30.13
C ASP A 437 14.11 36.17 29.68
N SER A 438 13.08 35.78 30.44
CA SER A 438 12.19 34.67 30.08
C SER A 438 10.76 35.14 29.84
N LYS A 439 10.11 34.57 28.83
CA LYS A 439 8.73 34.85 28.43
C LYS A 439 7.90 33.57 28.43
N LEU A 440 6.65 33.69 28.84
CA LEU A 440 5.62 32.69 28.60
C LEU A 440 4.86 33.07 27.33
N VAL A 441 4.74 32.12 26.40
CA VAL A 441 4.15 32.31 25.07
C VAL A 441 2.97 31.37 24.90
N GLU A 442 1.83 31.89 24.44
CA GLU A 442 0.62 31.10 24.16
C GLU A 442 0.90 29.94 23.18
N SER A 443 0.46 28.72 23.53
CA SER A 443 0.57 27.55 22.65
C SER A 443 -0.71 27.35 21.86
N LYS A 444 -0.59 27.24 20.52
CA LYS A 444 -1.72 26.88 19.65
C LYS A 444 -2.01 25.37 19.60
N SER A 445 -1.08 24.54 20.08
CA SER A 445 -1.11 23.08 19.94
C SER A 445 -1.21 22.33 21.26
N GLY A 446 -1.15 23.00 22.41
CA GLY A 446 -1.17 22.39 23.73
C GLY A 446 -1.96 23.20 24.76
N LYS A 447 -2.31 22.57 25.88
CA LYS A 447 -3.08 23.20 26.99
C LYS A 447 -2.24 24.10 27.90
N ARG A 448 -0.92 24.20 27.66
CA ARG A 448 0.02 24.98 28.48
C ARG A 448 0.83 25.93 27.60
N PRO A 449 1.16 27.14 28.07
CA PRO A 449 2.05 28.05 27.36
C PRO A 449 3.47 27.46 27.31
N HIS A 450 4.24 27.93 26.33
CA HIS A 450 5.64 27.59 26.18
C HIS A 450 6.54 28.61 26.89
N PHE A 451 7.62 28.13 27.49
CA PHE A 451 8.62 28.95 28.17
C PHE A 451 9.79 29.22 27.23
N VAL A 452 10.05 30.49 26.95
CA VAL A 452 11.13 30.94 26.06
C VAL A 452 12.14 31.76 26.86
N THR A 453 13.42 31.43 26.76
CA THR A 453 14.51 32.08 27.50
C THR A 453 15.50 32.71 26.54
N LYS A 454 15.87 33.96 26.82
CA LYS A 454 17.03 34.63 26.21
C LYS A 454 18.28 34.27 27.00
N GLU A 455 19.25 33.66 26.34
CA GLU A 455 20.56 33.38 26.91
C GLU A 455 21.51 34.57 26.72
N LYS A 456 22.56 34.64 27.57
CA LYS A 456 23.61 35.68 27.52
C LYS A 456 24.32 35.76 26.17
N SER A 457 24.28 34.68 25.39
CA SER A 457 24.84 34.58 24.03
C SER A 457 23.98 35.25 22.94
N GLY A 458 22.83 35.83 23.28
CA GLY A 458 21.85 36.35 22.31
C GLY A 458 20.98 35.27 21.67
N ARG A 459 21.12 34.02 22.12
CA ARG A 459 20.32 32.86 21.70
C ARG A 459 18.97 32.86 22.41
N PHE A 460 17.92 32.49 21.71
CA PHE A 460 16.62 32.19 22.30
C PHE A 460 16.39 30.70 22.33
N THR A 461 15.93 30.16 23.47
CA THR A 461 15.59 28.76 23.64
C THR A 461 14.15 28.59 24.09
N CYS A 462 13.47 27.58 23.55
CA CYS A 462 12.11 27.20 23.98
C CYS A 462 12.20 25.96 24.88
N ASP A 463 11.16 25.70 25.67
CA ASP A 463 11.05 24.48 26.46
C ASP A 463 11.01 23.19 25.60
N ASP A 464 11.34 22.07 26.25
CA ASP A 464 11.36 20.72 25.65
C ASP A 464 9.97 20.21 25.26
N GLY A 465 8.90 20.85 25.73
CA GLY A 465 7.53 20.59 25.28
C GLY A 465 7.24 21.15 23.88
N CYS A 466 8.06 22.07 23.36
CA CYS A 466 7.92 22.61 22.01
C CYS A 466 8.58 21.67 20.99
N LYS A 467 7.78 20.79 20.38
CA LYS A 467 8.25 19.84 19.34
C LYS A 467 9.04 20.54 18.22
N MET A 468 8.58 21.72 17.78
CA MET A 468 9.24 22.47 16.69
C MET A 468 10.64 22.95 17.08
N TRP A 469 10.79 23.44 18.32
CA TRP A 469 12.08 23.82 18.88
C TRP A 469 13.02 22.62 19.01
N MET A 470 12.52 21.49 19.51
CA MET A 470 13.32 20.28 19.65
C MET A 470 13.83 19.74 18.31
N SER A 471 13.03 19.84 17.25
CA SER A 471 13.38 19.33 15.92
C SER A 471 14.26 20.24 15.08
N THR A 472 14.10 21.57 15.18
CA THR A 472 14.78 22.51 14.27
C THR A 472 15.61 23.59 14.96
N ARG A 473 15.51 23.70 16.29
CA ARG A 473 16.11 24.77 17.10
C ARG A 473 15.68 26.17 16.67
N ILE A 474 14.48 26.26 16.08
CA ILE A 474 13.74 27.49 15.82
C ILE A 474 12.25 27.16 15.85
N CYS A 475 11.43 28.01 16.45
CA CYS A 475 9.97 27.84 16.45
C CYS A 475 9.27 29.19 16.46
N ALA A 476 7.95 29.19 16.26
CA ALA A 476 7.16 30.41 16.27
C ALA A 476 7.30 31.18 17.61
N HIS A 477 7.44 30.47 18.74
CA HIS A 477 7.61 31.09 20.05
C HIS A 477 8.95 31.84 20.17
N THR A 478 10.07 31.22 19.75
CA THR A 478 11.38 31.88 19.78
C THR A 478 11.47 33.05 18.81
N VAL A 479 10.84 32.94 17.62
CA VAL A 479 10.78 34.03 16.64
C VAL A 479 9.97 35.20 17.18
N ALA A 480 8.80 34.94 17.76
CA ALA A 480 7.95 35.97 18.33
C ALA A 480 8.63 36.70 19.49
N VAL A 481 9.26 35.96 20.42
CA VAL A 481 9.98 36.56 21.55
C VAL A 481 11.21 37.34 21.08
N ALA A 482 12.01 36.79 20.18
CA ALA A 482 13.17 37.49 19.63
C ALA A 482 12.76 38.79 18.90
N HIS A 483 11.62 38.80 18.22
CA HIS A 483 11.06 40.00 17.62
C HIS A 483 10.63 41.04 18.66
N THR A 484 9.85 40.65 19.68
CA THR A 484 9.42 41.59 20.74
C THR A 484 10.59 42.18 21.53
N MET A 485 11.75 41.53 21.52
CA MET A 485 12.97 42.00 22.16
C MET A 485 13.94 42.71 21.19
N ASN A 486 13.54 42.98 19.94
CA ASN A 486 14.36 43.60 18.88
C ASN A 486 15.67 42.86 18.57
N LEU A 487 15.69 41.53 18.73
CA LEU A 487 16.86 40.66 18.56
C LEU A 487 16.65 39.56 17.52
N LEU A 488 15.65 39.70 16.65
CA LEU A 488 15.30 38.71 15.64
C LEU A 488 16.43 38.46 14.64
N LEU A 489 17.08 39.52 14.14
CA LEU A 489 18.21 39.42 13.20
C LEU A 489 19.37 38.60 13.81
N SER A 490 19.80 38.96 15.02
CA SER A 490 20.86 38.25 15.74
C SER A 490 20.52 36.78 15.99
N PHE A 491 19.25 36.47 16.28
CA PHE A 491 18.79 35.11 16.50
C PHE A 491 18.80 34.27 15.21
N VAL A 492 18.36 34.84 14.10
CA VAL A 492 18.40 34.20 12.78
C VAL A 492 19.85 33.94 12.35
N ASP A 493 20.75 34.91 12.52
CA ASP A 493 22.17 34.76 12.17
C ASP A 493 22.87 33.71 13.02
N TRP A 494 22.56 33.64 14.32
CA TRP A 494 23.02 32.55 15.19
C TRP A 494 22.58 31.19 14.64
N ARG A 495 21.32 31.07 14.23
CA ARG A 495 20.78 29.81 13.71
C ARG A 495 21.40 29.42 12.38
N LYS A 496 21.72 30.38 11.49
CA LYS A 496 22.47 30.17 10.24
C LYS A 496 23.88 29.63 10.50
N LYS A 497 24.56 30.14 11.52
CA LYS A 497 25.96 29.79 11.87
C LYS A 497 26.09 28.47 12.65
N SER A 498 24.99 27.95 13.21
CA SER A 498 24.97 26.72 14.01
C SER A 498 25.18 25.47 13.13
N LYS A 499 26.42 25.19 12.75
CA LYS A 499 26.84 23.97 12.03
C LYS A 499 26.87 22.79 13.02
N GLY A 500 25.90 21.87 12.92
CA GLY A 500 25.92 20.60 13.67
C GLY A 500 24.59 20.09 14.21
N THR A 501 23.49 20.86 14.12
CA THR A 501 22.17 20.35 14.52
C THR A 501 21.46 19.75 13.31
N SER A 502 21.49 18.42 13.15
CA SER A 502 20.69 17.76 12.11
C SER A 502 19.21 18.01 12.39
N VAL A 503 18.49 18.49 11.38
CA VAL A 503 17.05 18.75 11.46
C VAL A 503 16.33 17.40 11.46
N ARG A 504 15.57 17.11 12.53
CA ARG A 504 14.85 15.83 12.72
C ARG A 504 13.35 16.03 12.51
N LEU A 505 12.91 16.09 11.24
CA LEU A 505 11.48 16.26 10.86
C LEU A 505 10.68 14.98 11.09
N THR A 506 11.31 13.81 10.95
CA THR A 506 10.70 12.48 11.10
C THR A 506 10.04 12.30 12.47
N GLY A 507 10.75 12.67 13.55
CA GLY A 507 10.21 12.58 14.92
C GLY A 507 9.04 13.53 15.18
N MET A 508 8.98 14.68 14.49
CA MET A 508 7.87 15.63 14.61
C MET A 508 6.61 15.10 13.92
N ILE A 509 6.75 14.63 12.68
CA ILE A 509 5.62 14.24 11.84
C ILE A 509 5.07 12.86 12.22
N LEU A 510 5.93 11.94 12.66
CA LEU A 510 5.49 10.62 13.10
C LEU A 510 4.96 10.61 14.54
N SER A 511 4.97 11.73 15.27
CA SER A 511 4.55 11.77 16.67
C SER A 511 3.06 11.46 16.87
N ASP A 512 2.24 11.66 15.83
CA ASP A 512 0.81 11.36 15.83
C ASP A 512 0.48 10.01 15.14
N THR A 513 1.50 9.25 14.72
CA THR A 513 1.32 7.93 14.07
C THR A 513 0.75 6.90 15.06
N PRO A 514 -0.35 6.21 14.71
CA PRO A 514 -0.92 5.16 15.57
C PRO A 514 0.08 4.02 15.83
N LYS A 515 0.13 3.51 17.07
CA LYS A 515 1.02 2.39 17.49
C LYS A 515 0.79 1.07 16.69
N GLY A 516 -0.30 1.00 15.92
CA GLY A 516 -0.70 -0.13 15.08
C GLY A 516 -0.40 0.01 13.59
N ALA A 517 0.15 1.13 13.12
CA ALA A 517 0.38 1.39 11.69
C ALA A 517 1.18 0.26 11.01
N GLY A 518 0.70 -0.21 9.85
CA GLY A 518 1.32 -1.27 9.05
C GLY A 518 1.16 -2.70 9.57
N LYS A 519 0.43 -2.90 10.68
CA LYS A 519 0.12 -4.25 11.23
C LYS A 519 -1.26 -4.70 10.77
N LYS A 520 -1.40 -5.97 10.38
CA LYS A 520 -2.71 -6.60 10.18
C LYS A 520 -3.47 -6.58 11.50
N GLY A 521 -4.72 -6.08 11.51
CA GLY A 521 -5.60 -6.14 12.68
C GLY A 521 -5.69 -7.57 13.23
N GLY A 522 -5.26 -7.77 14.48
CA GLY A 522 -5.28 -9.08 15.11
C GLY A 522 -6.65 -9.38 15.73
N LYS A 523 -7.15 -10.61 15.58
CA LYS A 523 -8.16 -11.13 16.52
C LYS A 523 -7.58 -11.02 17.94
N PRO A 524 -8.36 -10.60 18.96
CA PRO A 524 -7.84 -10.51 20.32
C PRO A 524 -7.30 -11.88 20.73
N LYS A 525 -6.01 -11.93 21.09
CA LYS A 525 -5.47 -13.10 21.78
C LYS A 525 -6.29 -13.25 23.06
N LYS A 526 -6.98 -14.39 23.22
CA LYS A 526 -7.51 -14.79 24.53
C LYS A 526 -6.33 -14.80 25.49
N LYS A 527 -6.23 -13.76 26.33
CA LYS A 527 -5.32 -13.76 27.47
C LYS A 527 -5.90 -14.75 28.47
N TYR A 528 -5.36 -15.96 28.49
CA TYR A 528 -5.56 -16.87 29.60
C TYR A 528 -4.74 -16.32 30.78
N GLY A 529 -5.44 -16.02 31.88
CA GLY A 529 -4.89 -15.90 33.23
C GLY A 529 -3.88 -14.78 33.48
N GLN A 530 -4.36 -13.64 33.96
CA GLN A 530 -3.71 -12.94 35.08
C GLN A 530 -4.77 -12.07 35.75
N SER A 531 -5.33 -12.61 36.82
CA SER A 531 -6.14 -11.90 37.81
C SER A 531 -5.28 -10.86 38.50
N THR A 532 -5.71 -9.60 38.46
CA THR A 532 -5.47 -8.65 39.55
C THR A 532 -6.78 -7.93 39.77
N GLU A 533 -7.43 -8.32 40.86
CA GLU A 533 -8.67 -7.76 41.36
C GLU A 533 -8.49 -6.29 41.74
N ARG A 534 -9.41 -5.44 41.31
CA ARG A 534 -10.09 -4.43 42.15
C ARG A 534 -11.52 -4.22 41.60
N ASN A 535 -12.49 -4.94 42.19
CA ASN A 535 -13.76 -4.46 42.79
C ASN A 535 -14.35 -3.14 42.24
N ILE A 536 -15.64 -2.92 41.92
CA ILE A 536 -17.00 -3.46 42.23
C ILE A 536 -17.91 -2.74 41.17
N ALA A 537 -18.99 -3.27 40.57
CA ALA A 537 -20.23 -3.72 41.20
C ALA A 537 -21.02 -4.73 40.35
N VAL A 538 -21.74 -5.55 41.11
CA VAL A 538 -22.56 -6.71 40.81
C VAL A 538 -23.93 -6.31 40.27
N GLN A 539 -24.50 -7.11 39.36
CA GLN A 539 -25.82 -7.71 39.60
C GLN A 539 -26.05 -8.95 38.74
N ASN A 540 -26.00 -10.09 39.44
CA ASN A 540 -26.40 -11.42 39.00
C ASN A 540 -27.91 -11.47 38.75
N TYR A 541 -28.32 -12.32 37.81
CA TYR A 541 -29.40 -13.26 38.08
C TYR A 541 -28.87 -14.67 37.86
N ALA A 542 -29.01 -15.48 38.91
CA ALA A 542 -28.61 -16.87 38.99
C ALA A 542 -29.57 -17.79 38.21
N SER A 543 -29.12 -19.00 37.87
CA SER A 543 -29.75 -20.19 38.44
C SER A 543 -28.82 -21.40 38.34
N PRO A 544 -28.81 -22.30 39.35
CA PRO A 544 -27.75 -23.24 39.63
C PRO A 544 -28.23 -24.67 39.42
N PHE A 545 -28.04 -25.24 38.24
CA PHE A 545 -28.08 -26.68 38.03
C PHE A 545 -27.14 -27.00 36.87
N ASP A 546 -26.02 -27.65 37.19
CA ASP A 546 -25.58 -28.87 36.52
C ASP A 546 -24.14 -29.19 36.92
N ASP A 547 -24.04 -30.20 37.78
CA ASP A 547 -22.83 -30.97 38.01
C ASP A 547 -22.28 -31.47 36.67
N ARG A 548 -21.04 -31.07 36.35
CA ARG A 548 -20.30 -31.66 35.24
C ARG A 548 -19.51 -32.87 35.72
N PRO A 549 -19.67 -34.05 35.09
CA PRO A 549 -18.55 -34.96 34.93
C PRO A 549 -17.65 -34.45 33.81
N VAL A 550 -16.35 -34.42 34.07
CA VAL A 550 -15.28 -34.06 33.13
C VAL A 550 -15.22 -35.10 31.99
N PRO A 551 -15.27 -34.72 30.70
CA PRO A 551 -14.84 -35.61 29.62
C PRO A 551 -13.32 -35.56 29.46
N SER A 552 -12.79 -36.76 29.25
CA SER A 552 -11.40 -37.13 29.04
C SER A 552 -10.72 -36.46 27.84
N THR A 553 -9.40 -36.40 27.96
CA THR A 553 -8.41 -35.77 27.09
C THR A 553 -8.40 -36.29 25.65
N SER A 554 -8.86 -35.47 24.70
CA SER A 554 -8.36 -35.51 23.31
C SER A 554 -7.61 -34.21 23.02
N SER A 555 -6.39 -34.35 22.50
CA SER A 555 -5.46 -33.26 22.23
C SER A 555 -6.00 -32.35 21.11
N PRO A 556 -6.04 -31.01 21.25
CA PRO A 556 -6.60 -30.08 20.26
C PRO A 556 -5.83 -30.00 18.92
N PHE A 557 -4.81 -30.85 18.71
CA PHE A 557 -3.76 -30.63 17.71
C PHE A 557 -3.69 -31.70 16.60
N GLU A 558 -4.58 -32.70 16.59
CA GLU A 558 -4.61 -33.71 15.50
C GLU A 558 -5.02 -33.13 14.13
N ASN A 559 -5.56 -31.90 14.07
CA ASN A 559 -6.16 -31.31 12.87
C ASN A 559 -5.32 -30.25 12.11
N SER A 560 -4.01 -30.07 12.39
CA SER A 560 -3.19 -29.13 11.61
C SER A 560 -2.76 -29.74 10.26
N ARG A 561 -2.95 -29.01 9.15
CA ARG A 561 -2.63 -29.47 7.78
C ARG A 561 -1.12 -29.51 7.55
N PHE A 562 -0.64 -30.55 6.86
CA PHE A 562 0.73 -30.62 6.35
C PHE A 562 0.91 -29.66 5.17
N PHE A 563 2.12 -29.10 5.00
CA PHE A 563 2.51 -28.29 3.84
C PHE A 563 3.89 -28.69 3.32
N LEU A 564 4.18 -28.46 2.04
CA LEU A 564 5.47 -28.80 1.43
C LEU A 564 6.52 -27.73 1.71
N LYS A 565 7.77 -28.15 1.91
CA LYS A 565 8.90 -27.28 2.20
C LYS A 565 10.19 -27.84 1.61
N TRP A 566 10.97 -26.98 0.97
CA TRP A 566 12.31 -27.33 0.49
C TRP A 566 13.25 -27.67 1.66
N VAL A 567 14.01 -28.75 1.54
CA VAL A 567 15.01 -29.14 2.51
C VAL A 567 16.12 -28.09 2.52
N SER A 568 16.39 -27.49 3.67
CA SER A 568 17.45 -26.50 3.86
C SER A 568 18.49 -27.00 4.85
N ARG A 569 19.60 -26.27 4.99
CA ARG A 569 20.66 -26.60 5.97
C ARG A 569 20.15 -26.68 7.42
N ARG A 570 19.02 -26.02 7.74
CA ARG A 570 18.40 -26.03 9.08
C ARG A 570 17.49 -27.24 9.34
N ILE A 571 17.21 -28.07 8.32
CA ILE A 571 16.34 -29.25 8.43
C ILE A 571 17.23 -30.49 8.48
N SER A 572 17.43 -31.04 9.68
CA SER A 572 18.39 -32.11 9.92
C SER A 572 17.77 -33.51 9.85
N VAL A 573 16.65 -33.73 10.57
CA VAL A 573 16.11 -35.08 10.82
C VAL A 573 14.60 -35.12 10.62
N CYS A 574 14.12 -36.20 10.02
CA CYS A 574 12.69 -36.50 9.89
C CYS A 574 12.08 -36.85 11.25
N GLN A 575 11.01 -36.14 11.62
CA GLN A 575 10.30 -36.30 12.90
C GLN A 575 9.23 -37.40 12.86
N GLY A 576 9.09 -38.10 11.74
CA GLY A 576 8.24 -39.28 11.62
C GLY A 576 8.90 -40.54 12.19
N LYS A 577 8.28 -41.70 11.98
CA LYS A 577 8.79 -42.99 12.48
C LYS A 577 10.20 -43.34 11.98
N CYS A 578 10.66 -42.79 10.85
CA CYS A 578 11.97 -43.15 10.32
C CYS A 578 13.15 -42.55 11.11
N GLN A 579 13.00 -41.38 11.75
CA GLN A 579 14.08 -40.67 12.46
C GLN A 579 15.42 -40.55 11.69
N ARG A 580 15.39 -40.66 10.35
CA ARG A 580 16.58 -40.59 9.49
C ARG A 580 16.96 -39.15 9.13
N PRO A 581 18.24 -38.88 8.83
CA PRO A 581 18.69 -37.61 8.30
C PRO A 581 17.95 -37.24 7.00
N MET A 582 17.63 -35.96 6.83
CA MET A 582 16.98 -35.43 5.62
C MET A 582 17.98 -35.10 4.50
N ARG A 583 19.25 -35.46 4.70
CA ARG A 583 20.40 -35.16 3.84
C ARG A 583 21.28 -36.41 3.73
N ASN A 584 22.16 -36.46 2.73
CA ASN A 584 23.12 -37.55 2.59
C ASN A 584 24.23 -37.46 3.66
N GLU A 585 25.10 -38.48 3.72
CA GLU A 585 26.18 -38.58 4.70
C GLU A 585 27.19 -37.42 4.62
N GLU A 586 27.31 -36.79 3.45
CA GLU A 586 28.14 -35.60 3.21
C GLU A 586 27.46 -34.27 3.58
N GLY A 587 26.22 -34.30 4.09
CA GLY A 587 25.44 -33.12 4.45
C GLY A 587 24.85 -32.34 3.27
N ARG A 588 24.88 -32.90 2.05
CA ARG A 588 24.25 -32.36 0.84
C ARG A 588 22.77 -32.76 0.76
N ILE A 589 21.96 -31.90 0.15
CA ILE A 589 20.53 -32.14 -0.09
C ILE A 589 20.41 -33.16 -1.23
N TYR A 590 19.50 -34.13 -1.09
CA TYR A 590 19.23 -35.11 -2.15
C TYR A 590 18.68 -34.43 -3.42
N PRO A 591 18.96 -34.95 -4.63
CA PRO A 591 18.38 -34.41 -5.85
C PRO A 591 16.85 -34.58 -5.91
N PRO A 592 16.14 -33.81 -6.76
CA PRO A 592 14.70 -33.94 -6.95
C PRO A 592 14.26 -35.38 -7.21
N PRO A 593 13.13 -35.84 -6.64
CA PRO A 593 12.14 -35.08 -5.86
C PRO A 593 12.38 -35.06 -4.33
N TYR A 594 13.56 -35.50 -3.87
CA TYR A 594 13.87 -35.68 -2.44
C TYR A 594 14.48 -34.44 -1.78
N ASP A 595 14.57 -33.33 -2.52
CA ASP A 595 14.87 -31.99 -2.02
C ASP A 595 13.66 -31.29 -1.38
N ILE A 596 12.51 -31.98 -1.28
CA ILE A 596 11.27 -31.51 -0.66
C ILE A 596 10.86 -32.42 0.50
N CYS A 597 10.34 -31.83 1.58
CA CYS A 597 9.79 -32.52 2.74
C CYS A 597 8.39 -32.00 3.12
N LEU A 598 7.64 -32.77 3.91
CA LEU A 598 6.40 -32.33 4.53
C LEU A 598 6.69 -31.63 5.85
N ALA A 599 6.01 -30.53 6.14
CA ALA A 599 6.12 -29.80 7.38
C ALA A 599 4.76 -29.61 8.05
N ARG A 600 4.74 -29.63 9.39
CA ARG A 600 3.56 -29.36 10.23
C ARG A 600 3.98 -28.62 11.49
N LYS A 601 3.16 -27.69 11.97
CA LYS A 601 3.43 -27.00 13.24
C LYS A 601 3.05 -27.89 14.42
N GLU A 602 4.03 -28.18 15.26
CA GLU A 602 3.85 -28.97 16.47
C GLU A 602 4.69 -28.41 17.62
N ARG A 603 4.31 -28.76 18.85
CA ARG A 603 5.16 -28.55 20.02
C ARG A 603 5.92 -29.84 20.30
N ARG A 604 7.24 -29.77 20.28
CA ARG A 604 8.09 -30.95 20.49
C ARG A 604 8.37 -31.13 21.97
N SER A 605 8.22 -32.35 22.48
CA SER A 605 8.89 -32.72 23.72
C SER A 605 10.39 -32.89 23.46
N TYR A 606 11.23 -32.39 24.36
CA TYR A 606 12.66 -32.63 24.37
C TYR A 606 13.09 -32.94 25.80
N ASN A 607 14.07 -33.82 25.96
CA ASN A 607 14.66 -34.07 27.26
C ASN A 607 15.66 -32.96 27.54
N SER A 608 15.44 -32.26 28.65
CA SER A 608 16.27 -31.15 29.04
C SER A 608 17.66 -31.67 29.46
N PRO A 609 18.76 -31.22 28.84
CA PRO A 609 20.12 -31.71 29.14
C PRO A 609 20.57 -31.43 30.57
N ALA A 610 19.93 -30.48 31.25
CA ALA A 610 20.29 -30.06 32.60
C ALA A 610 19.72 -30.96 33.71
N ASP A 611 18.58 -31.61 33.46
CA ASP A 611 17.79 -32.31 34.50
C ASP A 611 17.11 -33.60 33.99
N GLY A 612 17.31 -34.00 32.74
CA GLY A 612 16.80 -35.25 32.17
C GLY A 612 15.27 -35.30 31.97
N THR A 613 14.54 -34.29 32.45
CA THR A 613 13.08 -34.24 32.38
C THR A 613 12.59 -33.89 30.96
N THR A 614 11.51 -34.54 30.53
CA THR A 614 10.87 -34.28 29.25
C THR A 614 10.07 -32.97 29.32
N LYS A 615 10.54 -31.93 28.64
CA LYS A 615 9.90 -30.61 28.55
C LYS A 615 9.26 -30.39 27.18
N LEU A 616 8.10 -29.73 27.14
CA LEU A 616 7.47 -29.31 25.88
C LEU A 616 8.04 -27.98 25.40
N GLY A 617 8.66 -28.00 24.23
CA GLY A 617 9.22 -26.84 23.53
C GLY A 617 8.17 -25.94 22.87
N LYS A 618 8.64 -24.82 22.34
CA LYS A 618 7.83 -23.85 21.61
C LYS A 618 7.31 -24.46 20.30
N GLU A 619 6.16 -23.97 19.83
CA GLU A 619 5.57 -24.39 18.57
C GLU A 619 6.48 -24.05 17.39
N GLY A 620 6.78 -25.04 16.55
CA GLY A 620 7.66 -24.88 15.40
C GLY A 620 7.41 -25.95 14.34
N ASP A 621 8.05 -25.79 13.18
CA ASP A 621 7.89 -26.73 12.08
C ASP A 621 8.58 -28.07 12.39
N CYS A 622 7.81 -29.15 12.46
CA CYS A 622 8.26 -30.54 12.37
C CYS A 622 8.31 -30.97 10.91
N HIS A 623 9.37 -31.64 10.50
CA HIS A 623 9.63 -32.00 9.10
C HIS A 623 9.62 -33.52 8.93
N TYR A 624 9.03 -34.02 7.85
CA TYR A 624 8.82 -35.44 7.58
C TYR A 624 9.23 -35.78 6.14
N HIS A 625 9.87 -36.94 5.95
CA HIS A 625 10.16 -37.48 4.63
C HIS A 625 8.85 -37.72 3.85
N LEU A 626 8.89 -37.47 2.54
CA LEU A 626 7.86 -37.93 1.62
C LEU A 626 7.95 -39.46 1.54
N LYS A 627 6.89 -40.15 1.94
CA LYS A 627 6.85 -41.62 1.86
C LYS A 627 6.83 -42.02 0.38
N LYS A 628 7.75 -42.89 -0.05
CA LYS A 628 7.67 -43.53 -1.36
C LYS A 628 6.35 -44.30 -1.41
N ILE A 629 5.42 -43.91 -2.30
CA ILE A 629 4.24 -44.72 -2.57
C ILE A 629 4.76 -46.00 -3.23
N LEU A 630 4.82 -47.10 -2.47
CA LEU A 630 4.90 -48.42 -3.08
C LEU A 630 3.60 -48.60 -3.85
N ARG A 631 3.73 -48.76 -5.17
CA ARG A 631 2.62 -48.95 -6.10
C ARG A 631 1.75 -50.11 -5.61
N TRP A 632 0.44 -49.89 -5.61
CA TRP A 632 -0.53 -50.96 -5.80
C TRP A 632 -0.65 -51.23 -7.29
#